data_AF-A0AAN0ILF8-F1
#
_entry.id   AF-A0AAN0ILF8-F1
#
_cell.length_a   1.000
_cell.length_b   1.000
_cell.length_c   1.000
_cell.angle_alpha   90.00
_cell.angle_beta   90.00
_cell.angle_gamma   90.00
#
_symmetry.space_group_name_H-M   'P 1'
#
loop_
_entity.id
_entity.type
_entity.pdbx_description
1 polymer ?
#
loop_
_entity_poly.entity_id
_entity_poly.type
_entity_poly.pdbx_seq_one_letter_code
_entity_poly.pdbx_strand_id
1 'polypeptide(L)'
;MNGAAADEPSAKKRKVSGSTSGVEVKYTQLFINNEWVDSVSGKTFPTINPTDGEKICDVSEGDKADVDKAVDAAREAFKLGSVWRTMDASERGRLIGKLADLIERDREYLAKLETLDNGKPFHIAMAGDLELAIRCYRYYSGWSDKIFGKTIPLDGPYMSMTRHEPIGVDQAQFDKIMGLIESGKKEGAKLECGGNRVGDKGFFVEPTVFTNVNDEMTIAKEEIFGPVMQIMKFKTIDEVIERSNRSLYGLAAAIFTKNLDNALMLAQGLQAGSVWINCHNVFLVQSPFGGFKESGIGRELSEYALHEYTEVKNITIRIPQKNS
;
A
#
# COMPACT_ATOMS: atom_id res chain seq x y z
N MET A 1 16.74 25.37 -56.96
CA MET A 1 17.78 24.89 -56.00
C MET A 1 17.41 25.36 -54.61
N ASN A 2 18.14 24.91 -53.59
CA ASN A 2 17.95 25.24 -52.17
C ASN A 2 16.66 24.66 -51.56
N GLY A 3 16.70 23.38 -51.20
CA GLY A 3 15.91 22.90 -50.06
C GLY A 3 16.62 23.30 -48.77
N ALA A 4 15.84 23.66 -47.75
CA ALA A 4 16.32 23.80 -46.37
C ALA A 4 15.68 22.69 -45.54
N ALA A 5 16.51 21.82 -44.95
CA ALA A 5 16.04 20.90 -43.93
C ALA A 5 15.74 21.69 -42.65
N ALA A 6 14.65 21.38 -41.97
CA ALA A 6 14.41 21.86 -40.62
C ALA A 6 15.05 20.86 -39.64
N ASP A 7 16.04 21.30 -38.86
CA ASP A 7 16.68 20.46 -37.85
C ASP A 7 15.68 20.04 -36.76
N GLU A 8 15.58 18.74 -36.49
CA GLU A 8 14.84 18.25 -35.34
C GLU A 8 15.54 18.64 -34.03
N PRO A 9 14.81 19.11 -32.99
CA PRO A 9 15.41 19.51 -31.73
C PRO A 9 15.91 18.27 -30.97
N SER A 10 17.21 17.99 -31.10
CA SER A 10 17.86 16.82 -30.49
C SER A 10 17.48 16.60 -29.02
N ALA A 11 17.06 15.38 -28.70
CA ALA A 11 16.57 14.98 -27.39
C ALA A 11 17.69 15.01 -26.34
N LYS A 12 17.92 16.17 -25.72
CA LYS A 12 18.85 16.36 -24.61
C LYS A 12 18.43 15.45 -23.44
N LYS A 13 19.14 14.34 -23.26
CA LYS A 13 19.00 13.45 -22.10
C LYS A 13 19.09 14.27 -20.81
N ARG A 14 17.96 14.49 -20.13
CA ARG A 14 17.92 15.07 -18.79
C ARG A 14 18.65 14.11 -17.85
N LYS A 15 19.88 14.47 -17.43
CA LYS A 15 20.51 13.82 -16.28
C LYS A 15 19.59 14.03 -15.08
N VAL A 16 19.02 12.95 -14.55
CA VAL A 16 18.26 12.97 -13.29
C VAL A 16 19.26 13.25 -12.18
N SER A 17 19.30 14.49 -11.70
CA SER A 17 20.30 14.97 -10.74
C SER A 17 19.92 14.61 -9.30
N GLY A 18 20.07 13.32 -8.98
CA GLY A 18 19.97 12.79 -7.62
C GLY A 18 20.76 11.48 -7.56
N SER A 19 22.05 11.57 -7.24
CA SER A 19 22.92 10.39 -7.21
C SER A 19 22.74 9.60 -5.91
N THR A 20 22.22 8.37 -6.02
CA THR A 20 22.15 7.38 -4.94
C THR A 20 23.51 6.77 -4.57
N SER A 21 24.56 7.07 -5.34
CA SER A 21 25.93 6.63 -5.07
C SER A 21 26.44 7.12 -3.71
N GLY A 22 26.78 6.19 -2.81
CA GLY A 22 27.35 6.49 -1.49
C GLY A 22 26.38 6.40 -0.31
N VAL A 23 25.22 5.78 -0.47
CA VAL A 23 24.34 5.41 0.66
C VAL A 23 24.89 4.15 1.33
N GLU A 24 25.22 4.23 2.62
CA GLU A 24 25.69 3.10 3.42
C GLU A 24 24.50 2.22 3.85
N VAL A 25 24.44 0.96 3.40
CA VAL A 25 23.48 -0.03 3.92
C VAL A 25 24.03 -0.59 5.23
N LYS A 26 23.34 -0.31 6.34
CA LYS A 26 23.82 -0.60 7.71
C LYS A 26 23.28 -1.88 8.31
N TYR A 27 22.17 -2.38 7.78
CA TYR A 27 21.41 -3.48 8.34
C TYR A 27 21.04 -4.44 7.21
N THR A 28 21.58 -5.65 7.26
CA THR A 28 21.40 -6.72 6.26
C THR A 28 21.04 -8.06 6.88
N GLN A 29 20.89 -8.09 8.21
CA GLN A 29 20.55 -9.26 9.01
C GLN A 29 19.05 -9.30 9.33
N LEU A 30 18.55 -10.45 9.78
CA LEU A 30 17.19 -10.55 10.32
C LEU A 30 17.10 -9.80 11.65
N PHE A 31 15.94 -9.20 11.95
CA PHE A 31 15.71 -8.52 13.22
C PHE A 31 14.73 -9.31 14.09
N ILE A 32 15.25 -10.02 15.09
CA ILE A 32 14.46 -10.92 15.96
C ILE A 32 14.78 -10.58 17.41
N ASN A 33 13.74 -10.41 18.25
CA ASN A 33 13.88 -10.12 19.69
C ASN A 33 14.78 -8.91 20.02
N ASN A 34 14.73 -7.87 19.18
CA ASN A 34 15.61 -6.67 19.22
C ASN A 34 17.10 -6.91 18.90
N GLU A 35 17.46 -8.09 18.40
CA GLU A 35 18.83 -8.43 17.98
C GLU A 35 18.91 -8.58 16.45
N TRP A 36 20.06 -8.22 15.88
CA TRP A 36 20.40 -8.49 14.48
C TRP A 36 21.06 -9.87 14.40
N VAL A 37 20.46 -10.77 13.63
CA VAL A 37 20.88 -12.19 13.56
C VAL A 37 20.94 -12.70 12.12
N ASP A 38 21.92 -13.55 11.85
CA ASP A 38 22.00 -14.28 10.58
C ASP A 38 20.88 -15.35 10.50
N SER A 39 20.54 -15.75 9.27
CA SER A 39 19.58 -16.83 9.02
C SER A 39 20.08 -18.18 9.57
N VAL A 40 19.16 -19.06 10.00
CA VAL A 40 19.48 -20.44 10.46
C VAL A 40 20.30 -21.21 9.41
N SER A 41 20.04 -20.93 8.14
CA SER A 41 20.70 -21.59 7.00
C SER A 41 22.09 -21.02 6.67
N GLY A 42 22.46 -19.85 7.22
CA GLY A 42 23.64 -19.09 6.82
C GLY A 42 23.57 -18.52 5.39
N LYS A 43 22.44 -18.66 4.70
CA LYS A 43 22.24 -18.14 3.35
C LYS A 43 21.95 -16.64 3.36
N THR A 44 22.29 -16.00 2.23
CA THR A 44 21.90 -14.64 1.89
C THR A 44 21.44 -14.56 0.44
N PHE A 45 20.53 -13.63 0.14
CA PHE A 45 20.13 -13.29 -1.22
C PHE A 45 20.52 -11.84 -1.56
N PRO A 46 20.82 -11.52 -2.83
CA PRO A 46 21.18 -10.16 -3.22
C PRO A 46 19.93 -9.29 -3.42
N THR A 47 19.92 -8.06 -2.90
CA THR A 47 19.04 -7.01 -3.43
C THR A 47 19.75 -6.25 -4.56
N ILE A 48 18.97 -5.84 -5.57
CA ILE A 48 19.40 -5.35 -6.87
C ILE A 48 18.77 -3.99 -7.14
N ASN A 49 19.57 -2.98 -7.44
CA ASN A 49 19.07 -1.67 -7.84
C ASN A 49 18.29 -1.79 -9.16
N PRO A 50 16.98 -1.51 -9.19
CA PRO A 50 16.15 -1.65 -10.39
C PRO A 50 16.47 -0.60 -11.47
N THR A 51 17.36 0.37 -11.18
CA THR A 51 17.79 1.44 -12.10
C THR A 51 18.89 1.00 -13.06
N ASP A 52 19.78 0.11 -12.64
CA ASP A 52 20.96 -0.32 -13.42
C ASP A 52 21.18 -1.84 -13.38
N GLY A 53 20.41 -2.59 -12.57
CA GLY A 53 20.57 -4.02 -12.39
C GLY A 53 21.83 -4.41 -11.60
N GLU A 54 22.45 -3.47 -10.89
CA GLU A 54 23.64 -3.72 -10.09
C GLU A 54 23.27 -4.08 -8.65
N LYS A 55 24.02 -5.03 -8.07
CA LYS A 55 23.77 -5.53 -6.71
C LYS A 55 24.12 -4.47 -5.68
N ILE A 56 23.18 -4.19 -4.78
CA ILE A 56 23.37 -3.23 -3.68
C ILE A 56 24.13 -3.89 -2.54
N CYS A 57 23.61 -5.02 -2.04
CA CYS A 57 24.21 -5.83 -0.97
C CYS A 57 23.65 -7.26 -1.00
N ASP A 58 24.12 -8.10 -0.08
CA ASP A 58 23.47 -9.35 0.33
C ASP A 58 22.67 -9.11 1.62
N VAL A 59 21.51 -9.75 1.75
CA VAL A 59 20.63 -9.73 2.93
C VAL A 59 20.35 -11.17 3.37
N SER A 60 20.24 -11.43 4.68
CA SER A 60 19.96 -12.77 5.23
C SER A 60 18.69 -13.37 4.65
N GLU A 61 18.80 -14.57 4.06
CA GLU A 61 17.68 -15.33 3.51
C GLU A 61 16.99 -16.08 4.67
N GLY A 62 16.03 -15.42 5.30
CA GLY A 62 15.20 -16.01 6.36
C GLY A 62 14.27 -17.08 5.79
N ASP A 63 14.35 -18.29 6.33
CA ASP A 63 13.51 -19.44 5.95
C ASP A 63 12.51 -19.76 7.08
N LYS A 64 11.70 -20.80 6.94
CA LYS A 64 10.70 -21.24 7.94
C LYS A 64 11.28 -21.34 9.36
N ALA A 65 12.52 -21.78 9.52
CA ALA A 65 13.18 -21.91 10.83
C ALA A 65 13.47 -20.54 11.49
N ASP A 66 13.64 -19.49 10.70
CA ASP A 66 13.79 -18.11 11.19
C ASP A 66 12.43 -17.48 11.49
N VAL A 67 11.42 -17.78 10.67
CA VAL A 67 10.01 -17.41 10.93
C VAL A 67 9.50 -18.06 12.22
N ASP A 68 9.82 -19.34 12.47
CA ASP A 68 9.47 -20.03 13.71
C ASP A 68 10.06 -19.32 14.94
N LYS A 69 11.36 -18.94 14.89
CA LYS A 69 12.01 -18.13 15.95
C LYS A 69 11.33 -16.77 16.15
N ALA A 70 11.02 -16.06 15.06
CA ALA A 70 10.39 -14.75 15.12
C ALA A 70 8.98 -14.82 15.72
N VAL A 71 8.20 -15.85 15.36
CA VAL A 71 6.87 -16.14 15.91
C VAL A 71 6.96 -16.49 17.40
N ASP A 72 7.94 -17.29 17.82
CA ASP A 72 8.11 -17.61 19.25
C ASP A 72 8.58 -16.40 20.07
N ALA A 73 9.51 -15.57 19.55
CA ALA A 73 9.87 -14.30 20.19
C ALA A 73 8.66 -13.35 20.32
N ALA A 74 7.81 -13.25 19.29
CA ALA A 74 6.57 -12.48 19.33
C ALA A 74 5.57 -13.06 20.35
N ARG A 75 5.44 -14.38 20.45
CA ARG A 75 4.60 -15.06 21.46
C ARG A 75 5.07 -14.77 22.89
N GLU A 76 6.38 -14.86 23.16
CA GLU A 76 6.96 -14.49 24.46
C GLU A 76 6.67 -13.02 24.81
N ALA A 77 6.91 -12.10 23.87
CA ALA A 77 6.57 -10.69 24.03
C ALA A 77 5.07 -10.45 24.27
N PHE A 78 4.20 -11.35 23.81
CA PHE A 78 2.74 -11.25 23.93
C PHE A 78 2.13 -12.00 25.13
N LYS A 79 2.93 -12.70 25.96
CA LYS A 79 2.43 -13.44 27.14
C LYS A 79 1.77 -12.52 28.17
N LEU A 80 0.76 -13.04 28.87
CA LEU A 80 0.16 -12.35 30.02
C LEU A 80 1.23 -12.06 31.07
N GLY A 81 1.30 -10.81 31.53
CA GLY A 81 2.35 -10.34 32.44
C GLY A 81 3.64 -9.85 31.75
N SER A 82 3.76 -9.94 30.41
CA SER A 82 4.89 -9.34 29.69
C SER A 82 4.88 -7.81 29.77
N VAL A 83 6.04 -7.20 29.54
CA VAL A 83 6.18 -5.72 29.48
C VAL A 83 5.21 -5.12 28.46
N TRP A 84 5.10 -5.68 27.24
CA TRP A 84 4.20 -5.15 26.21
C TRP A 84 2.71 -5.31 26.55
N ARG A 85 2.33 -6.39 27.26
CA ARG A 85 0.94 -6.64 27.68
C ARG A 85 0.51 -5.84 28.90
N THR A 86 1.46 -5.41 29.74
CA THR A 86 1.20 -4.65 30.98
C THR A 86 1.49 -3.15 30.86
N MET A 87 2.22 -2.73 29.81
CA MET A 87 2.47 -1.32 29.50
C MET A 87 1.17 -0.55 29.25
N ASP A 88 1.10 0.65 29.81
CA ASP A 88 -0.02 1.57 29.62
C ASP A 88 -0.29 1.86 28.14
N ALA A 89 -1.57 2.07 27.84
CA ALA A 89 -2.03 2.30 26.47
C ALA A 89 -1.47 3.60 25.87
N SER A 90 -1.29 4.63 26.69
CA SER A 90 -0.60 5.89 26.36
C SER A 90 0.90 5.70 26.12
N GLU A 91 1.57 4.82 26.87
CA GLU A 91 3.01 4.55 26.72
C GLU A 91 3.32 3.79 25.42
N ARG A 92 2.44 2.87 24.98
CA ARG A 92 2.52 2.32 23.61
C ARG A 92 2.42 3.44 22.56
N GLY A 93 1.50 4.39 22.75
CA GLY A 93 1.36 5.57 21.89
C GLY A 93 2.61 6.45 21.89
N ARG A 94 3.25 6.65 23.04
CA ARG A 94 4.51 7.38 23.17
C ARG A 94 5.67 6.69 22.44
N LEU A 95 5.74 5.35 22.45
CA LEU A 95 6.73 4.60 21.68
C LEU A 95 6.48 4.70 20.16
N ILE A 96 5.23 4.56 19.72
CA ILE A 96 4.84 4.71 18.30
C ILE A 96 5.13 6.15 17.81
N GLY A 97 4.82 7.15 18.63
CA GLY A 97 5.14 8.56 18.34
C GLY A 97 6.65 8.79 18.29
N LYS A 98 7.41 8.14 19.19
CA LYS A 98 8.88 8.26 19.19
C LYS A 98 9.53 7.61 17.97
N LEU A 99 8.95 6.54 17.43
CA LEU A 99 9.36 5.96 16.16
C LEU A 99 9.14 6.96 15.00
N ALA A 100 8.01 7.68 14.98
CA ALA A 100 7.76 8.72 13.99
C ALA A 100 8.82 9.84 14.03
N ASP A 101 9.25 10.28 15.22
CA ASP A 101 10.32 11.28 15.37
C ASP A 101 11.69 10.77 14.90
N LEU A 102 11.97 9.47 15.05
CA LEU A 102 13.20 8.85 14.57
C LEU A 102 13.20 8.70 13.04
N ILE A 103 12.05 8.33 12.45
CA ILE A 103 11.85 8.32 11.00
C ILE A 103 11.97 9.75 10.44
N GLU A 104 11.40 10.76 11.10
CA GLU A 104 11.53 12.16 10.68
C GLU A 104 12.97 12.69 10.78
N ARG A 105 13.72 12.29 11.81
CA ARG A 105 15.17 12.57 11.94
C ARG A 105 15.97 11.96 10.78
N ASP A 106 15.70 10.71 10.43
CA ASP A 106 16.49 9.93 9.46
C ASP A 106 15.91 9.96 8.04
N ARG A 107 14.83 10.71 7.79
CA ARG A 107 14.04 10.67 6.54
C ARG A 107 14.84 10.85 5.26
N GLU A 108 15.93 11.62 5.27
CA GLU A 108 16.80 11.78 4.09
C GLU A 108 17.62 10.51 3.81
N TYR A 109 18.07 9.81 4.85
CA TYR A 109 18.75 8.51 4.71
C TYR A 109 17.76 7.43 4.24
N LEU A 110 16.58 7.38 4.87
CA LEU A 110 15.51 6.45 4.51
C LEU A 110 15.02 6.66 3.08
N ALA A 111 14.71 7.89 2.68
CA ALA A 111 14.29 8.20 1.31
C ALA A 111 15.39 7.91 0.27
N LYS A 112 16.67 7.99 0.63
CA LYS A 112 17.79 7.58 -0.25
C LYS A 112 17.92 6.07 -0.39
N LEU A 113 17.74 5.30 0.69
CA LEU A 113 17.65 3.83 0.62
C LEU A 113 16.45 3.42 -0.24
N GLU A 114 15.28 4.00 0.01
CA GLU A 114 14.05 3.75 -0.72
C GLU A 114 14.19 4.03 -2.24
N THR A 115 14.91 5.11 -2.59
CA THR A 115 15.26 5.45 -3.98
C THR A 115 16.20 4.42 -4.62
N LEU A 116 17.17 3.91 -3.85
CA LEU A 116 18.18 2.96 -4.32
C LEU A 116 17.60 1.55 -4.55
N ASP A 117 16.76 1.09 -3.62
CA ASP A 117 16.21 -0.27 -3.62
C ASP A 117 14.96 -0.41 -4.51
N ASN A 118 14.09 0.62 -4.55
CA ASN A 118 12.86 0.60 -5.36
C ASN A 118 12.96 1.41 -6.67
N GLY A 119 14.04 2.15 -6.92
CA GLY A 119 14.21 3.00 -8.12
C GLY A 119 13.24 4.20 -8.21
N LYS A 120 12.38 4.40 -7.21
CA LYS A 120 11.39 5.49 -7.19
C LYS A 120 12.10 6.86 -7.09
N PRO A 121 11.61 7.93 -7.73
CA PRO A 121 12.30 9.22 -7.69
C PRO A 121 12.41 9.77 -6.26
N PHE A 122 13.61 10.19 -5.84
CA PHE A 122 13.89 10.66 -4.46
C PHE A 122 12.90 11.67 -3.89
N HIS A 123 12.37 12.59 -4.71
CA HIS A 123 11.39 13.57 -4.25
C HIS A 123 10.02 12.94 -3.91
N ILE A 124 9.64 11.82 -4.54
CA ILE A 124 8.44 11.04 -4.21
C ILE A 124 8.66 10.29 -2.90
N ALA A 125 9.79 9.60 -2.77
CA ALA A 125 10.16 8.93 -1.51
C ALA A 125 10.17 9.92 -0.32
N MET A 126 10.79 11.08 -0.50
CA MET A 126 10.97 12.09 0.55
C MET A 126 9.68 12.86 0.91
N ALA A 127 8.86 13.25 -0.07
CA ALA A 127 7.70 14.15 0.14
C ALA A 127 6.32 13.47 0.04
N GLY A 128 6.27 12.24 -0.49
CA GLY A 128 5.10 11.37 -0.44
C GLY A 128 5.27 10.31 0.64
N ASP A 129 6.13 9.33 0.38
CA ASP A 129 6.18 8.07 1.12
C ASP A 129 6.58 8.26 2.59
N LEU A 130 7.71 8.93 2.84
CA LEU A 130 8.20 9.22 4.20
C LEU A 130 7.24 10.12 4.98
N GLU A 131 6.65 11.13 4.33
CA GLU A 131 5.67 12.03 4.95
C GLU A 131 4.38 11.26 5.34
N LEU A 132 3.88 10.38 4.47
CA LEU A 132 2.74 9.51 4.77
C LEU A 132 3.06 8.52 5.90
N ALA A 133 4.26 7.91 5.91
CA ALA A 133 4.69 7.01 6.97
C ALA A 133 4.76 7.74 8.33
N ILE A 134 5.42 8.89 8.40
CA ILE A 134 5.50 9.73 9.62
C ILE A 134 4.10 10.12 10.12
N ARG A 135 3.20 10.52 9.21
CA ARG A 135 1.81 10.86 9.55
C ARG A 135 0.99 9.64 9.99
N CYS A 136 1.27 8.46 9.45
CA CYS A 136 0.62 7.20 9.85
C CYS A 136 0.99 6.80 11.29
N TYR A 137 2.29 6.79 11.60
CA TYR A 137 2.76 6.55 12.98
C TYR A 137 2.23 7.61 13.95
N ARG A 138 2.24 8.90 13.59
CA ARG A 138 1.67 9.98 14.42
C ARG A 138 0.15 9.84 14.61
N TYR A 139 -0.58 9.33 13.62
CA TYR A 139 -2.02 9.08 13.73
C TYR A 139 -2.33 7.93 14.70
N TYR A 140 -1.69 6.77 14.54
CA TYR A 140 -1.93 5.62 15.42
C TYR A 140 -1.33 5.77 16.83
N SER A 141 -0.26 6.56 16.98
CA SER A 141 0.21 7.05 18.28
C SER A 141 -0.92 7.75 19.07
N GLY A 142 -1.75 8.53 18.38
CA GLY A 142 -2.93 9.18 18.96
C GLY A 142 -4.12 8.26 19.28
N TRP A 143 -4.15 7.03 18.75
CA TRP A 143 -5.24 6.05 18.95
C TRP A 143 -4.96 5.02 20.05
N SER A 144 -3.71 4.84 20.47
CA SER A 144 -3.28 3.69 21.28
C SER A 144 -4.02 3.51 22.61
N ASP A 145 -4.52 4.61 23.19
CA ASP A 145 -5.29 4.74 24.43
C ASP A 145 -6.79 5.03 24.21
N LYS A 146 -7.25 5.08 22.95
CA LYS A 146 -8.64 5.37 22.54
C LYS A 146 -9.35 4.18 21.89
N ILE A 147 -8.74 2.99 21.92
CA ILE A 147 -9.37 1.72 21.55
C ILE A 147 -10.32 1.30 22.68
N PHE A 148 -11.56 1.78 22.64
CA PHE A 148 -12.55 1.52 23.69
C PHE A 148 -13.27 0.18 23.52
N GLY A 149 -13.56 -0.47 24.65
CA GLY A 149 -14.63 -1.47 24.74
C GLY A 149 -15.99 -0.80 24.92
N LYS A 150 -17.09 -1.54 24.69
CA LYS A 150 -18.46 -1.06 24.92
C LYS A 150 -19.04 -1.73 26.17
N THR A 151 -19.70 -0.98 27.05
CA THR A 151 -20.58 -1.57 28.06
C THR A 151 -21.94 -1.90 27.44
N ILE A 152 -22.43 -3.12 27.64
CA ILE A 152 -23.66 -3.61 26.98
C ILE A 152 -24.76 -3.86 28.03
N PRO A 153 -25.94 -3.20 27.95
CA PRO A 153 -27.04 -3.38 28.89
C PRO A 153 -27.86 -4.64 28.56
N LEU A 154 -27.28 -5.82 28.82
CA LEU A 154 -27.93 -7.11 28.60
C LEU A 154 -29.24 -7.28 29.37
N ASP A 155 -30.13 -8.14 28.87
CA ASP A 155 -31.32 -8.58 29.60
C ASP A 155 -30.96 -9.39 30.86
N GLY A 156 -31.81 -9.29 31.89
CA GLY A 156 -31.57 -9.90 33.19
C GLY A 156 -30.51 -9.16 34.05
N PRO A 157 -30.03 -9.79 35.13
CA PRO A 157 -29.11 -9.19 36.09
C PRO A 157 -27.64 -9.43 35.70
N TYR A 158 -27.23 -8.86 34.56
CA TYR A 158 -25.89 -9.04 33.98
C TYR A 158 -25.25 -7.72 33.53
N MET A 159 -23.91 -7.68 33.53
CA MET A 159 -23.07 -6.62 33.00
C MET A 159 -22.11 -7.20 31.93
N SER A 160 -21.87 -6.51 30.81
CA SER A 160 -21.04 -6.99 29.69
C SER A 160 -20.07 -5.93 29.13
N MET A 161 -18.88 -6.35 28.66
CA MET A 161 -17.81 -5.50 28.09
C MET A 161 -16.94 -6.20 27.02
N THR A 162 -16.18 -5.44 26.19
CA THR A 162 -15.35 -5.94 25.05
C THR A 162 -13.84 -5.55 25.08
N ARG A 163 -12.97 -6.24 24.30
CA ARG A 163 -11.49 -6.01 24.11
C ARG A 163 -11.03 -6.36 22.66
N HIS A 164 -9.72 -6.39 22.31
CA HIS A 164 -9.21 -6.12 20.93
C HIS A 164 -7.66 -6.47 20.60
N GLU A 165 -7.21 -7.36 19.63
CA GLU A 165 -5.77 -7.75 19.17
C GLU A 165 -5.50 -8.21 17.62
N PRO A 166 -4.26 -8.22 16.92
CA PRO A 166 -3.95 -8.01 15.41
C PRO A 166 -3.04 -8.95 14.43
N ILE A 167 -2.99 -8.83 13.02
CA ILE A 167 -2.05 -9.50 11.94
C ILE A 167 -1.92 -8.86 10.45
N GLY A 168 -1.02 -9.31 9.48
CA GLY A 168 -0.92 -8.94 7.99
C GLY A 168 0.21 -9.60 7.05
N VAL A 169 0.22 -9.48 5.67
CA VAL A 169 1.24 -10.03 4.63
C VAL A 169 1.27 -9.33 3.21
N ASP A 170 2.26 -9.61 2.32
CA ASP A 170 2.49 -9.21 0.88
C ASP A 170 2.69 -10.45 -0.10
N GLN A 171 3.21 -10.53 -1.36
CA GLN A 171 3.81 -9.72 -2.50
C GLN A 171 3.85 -10.60 -3.82
N ALA A 172 3.85 -10.06 -5.08
CA ALA A 172 3.98 -10.87 -6.34
C ALA A 172 4.29 -10.18 -7.73
N GLN A 173 4.81 -8.95 -7.84
CA GLN A 173 4.27 -8.02 -8.89
C GLN A 173 4.83 -7.95 -10.34
N PHE A 174 6.13 -8.18 -10.64
CA PHE A 174 6.74 -7.64 -11.88
C PHE A 174 6.33 -8.29 -13.21
N ASP A 175 6.54 -9.60 -13.39
CA ASP A 175 6.42 -10.26 -14.72
C ASP A 175 5.01 -10.17 -15.33
N LYS A 176 4.00 -10.01 -14.47
CA LYS A 176 2.59 -9.72 -14.79
C LYS A 176 2.45 -8.56 -15.80
N ILE A 177 3.26 -7.51 -15.63
CA ILE A 177 3.15 -6.24 -16.39
C ILE A 177 3.40 -6.47 -17.89
N MET A 178 4.51 -7.13 -18.24
CA MET A 178 4.92 -7.29 -19.64
C MET A 178 4.04 -8.29 -20.39
N GLY A 179 3.56 -9.34 -19.73
CA GLY A 179 2.60 -10.27 -20.31
C GLY A 179 1.28 -9.59 -20.69
N LEU A 180 0.78 -8.71 -19.83
CA LEU A 180 -0.49 -7.99 -20.06
C LEU A 180 -0.38 -6.95 -21.18
N ILE A 181 0.74 -6.24 -21.32
CA ILE A 181 0.99 -5.35 -22.49
C ILE A 181 0.86 -6.12 -23.81
N GLU A 182 1.39 -7.35 -23.87
CA GLU A 182 1.29 -8.19 -25.06
C GLU A 182 -0.12 -8.75 -25.31
N SER A 183 -0.93 -8.99 -24.26
CA SER A 183 -2.34 -9.38 -24.44
C SER A 183 -3.15 -8.25 -25.11
N GLY A 184 -2.99 -6.99 -24.66
CA GLY A 184 -3.67 -5.84 -25.23
C GLY A 184 -3.38 -5.63 -26.72
N LYS A 185 -2.12 -5.79 -27.14
CA LYS A 185 -1.71 -5.76 -28.55
C LYS A 185 -2.41 -6.86 -29.38
N LYS A 186 -2.51 -8.09 -28.85
CA LYS A 186 -3.06 -9.27 -29.54
C LYS A 186 -4.59 -9.25 -29.64
N GLU A 187 -5.26 -8.68 -28.65
CA GLU A 187 -6.73 -8.59 -28.57
C GLU A 187 -7.30 -7.42 -29.39
N GLY A 188 -6.45 -6.62 -30.03
CA GLY A 188 -6.85 -5.54 -30.93
C GLY A 188 -7.06 -4.18 -30.26
N ALA A 189 -6.56 -3.97 -29.05
CA ALA A 189 -6.52 -2.64 -28.46
C ALA A 189 -5.53 -1.75 -29.23
N LYS A 190 -5.88 -0.50 -29.48
CA LYS A 190 -5.00 0.41 -30.23
C LYS A 190 -3.93 0.99 -29.30
N LEU A 191 -2.72 0.47 -29.40
CA LEU A 191 -1.53 1.08 -28.81
C LEU A 191 -1.28 2.47 -29.44
N GLU A 192 -1.29 3.52 -28.62
CA GLU A 192 -1.00 4.90 -29.05
C GLU A 192 0.48 5.24 -28.84
N CYS A 193 1.05 4.85 -27.70
CA CYS A 193 2.46 5.05 -27.37
C CYS A 193 2.94 4.02 -26.33
N GLY A 194 4.27 3.87 -26.23
CA GLY A 194 4.92 2.96 -25.30
C GLY A 194 4.80 1.49 -25.70
N GLY A 195 4.67 0.62 -24.69
CA GLY A 195 4.46 -0.81 -24.86
C GLY A 195 5.74 -1.64 -24.97
N ASN A 196 6.92 -1.08 -24.67
CA ASN A 196 8.21 -1.77 -24.73
C ASN A 196 9.01 -1.61 -23.42
N ARG A 197 10.12 -2.35 -23.31
CA ARG A 197 11.14 -2.17 -22.25
C ARG A 197 12.04 -0.98 -22.58
N VAL A 198 12.41 -0.18 -21.57
CA VAL A 198 13.38 0.92 -21.73
C VAL A 198 14.80 0.42 -21.44
N GLY A 199 15.51 -0.02 -22.49
CA GLY A 199 16.92 -0.39 -22.42
C GLY A 199 17.22 -1.75 -21.79
N ASP A 200 18.52 -2.09 -21.76
CA ASP A 200 19.00 -3.46 -21.51
C ASP A 200 19.26 -3.78 -20.02
N LYS A 201 19.18 -2.77 -19.15
CA LYS A 201 19.40 -2.84 -17.70
C LYS A 201 18.18 -2.30 -16.95
N GLY A 202 17.97 -2.78 -15.71
CA GLY A 202 16.86 -2.35 -14.86
C GLY A 202 15.47 -2.84 -15.31
N PHE A 203 14.43 -2.54 -14.52
CA PHE A 203 13.06 -3.06 -14.69
C PHE A 203 12.10 -2.04 -15.35
N PHE A 204 12.60 -1.22 -16.27
CA PHE A 204 11.84 -0.12 -16.85
C PHE A 204 10.93 -0.54 -18.01
N VAL A 205 9.67 -0.11 -17.92
CA VAL A 205 8.63 -0.24 -18.95
C VAL A 205 8.23 1.16 -19.42
N GLU A 206 8.02 1.35 -20.72
CA GLU A 206 7.57 2.63 -21.27
C GLU A 206 6.16 2.99 -20.76
N PRO A 207 5.87 4.28 -20.46
CA PRO A 207 4.51 4.75 -20.25
C PRO A 207 3.63 4.45 -21.47
N THR A 208 2.70 3.52 -21.28
CA THR A 208 1.95 2.84 -22.33
C THR A 208 0.50 3.31 -22.33
N VAL A 209 -0.06 3.63 -23.50
CA VAL A 209 -1.47 4.04 -23.63
C VAL A 209 -2.17 3.20 -24.69
N PHE A 210 -3.28 2.57 -24.31
CA PHE A 210 -4.20 1.87 -25.21
C PHE A 210 -5.53 2.62 -25.33
N THR A 211 -5.99 2.86 -26.56
CA THR A 211 -7.35 3.34 -26.85
C THR A 211 -8.18 2.25 -27.55
N ASN A 212 -9.48 2.52 -27.68
CA ASN A 212 -10.47 1.56 -28.21
C ASN A 212 -10.49 0.22 -27.44
N VAL A 213 -10.11 0.27 -26.16
CA VAL A 213 -10.23 -0.85 -25.23
C VAL A 213 -11.72 -1.13 -24.99
N ASN A 214 -12.09 -2.40 -24.92
CA ASN A 214 -13.44 -2.85 -24.59
C ASN A 214 -13.40 -3.83 -23.41
N ASP A 215 -14.55 -3.97 -22.76
CA ASP A 215 -14.71 -4.66 -21.47
C ASP A 215 -14.40 -6.16 -21.51
N GLU A 216 -14.28 -6.77 -22.70
CA GLU A 216 -13.94 -8.19 -22.82
C GLU A 216 -12.44 -8.49 -22.88
N MET A 217 -11.60 -7.47 -23.08
CA MET A 217 -10.13 -7.60 -23.15
C MET A 217 -9.51 -7.97 -21.81
N THR A 218 -8.44 -8.76 -21.83
CA THR A 218 -7.65 -9.12 -20.65
C THR A 218 -7.09 -7.86 -19.98
N ILE A 219 -6.58 -6.89 -20.75
CA ILE A 219 -6.13 -5.59 -20.22
C ILE A 219 -7.25 -4.72 -19.62
N ALA A 220 -8.53 -5.06 -19.80
CA ALA A 220 -9.66 -4.38 -19.17
C ALA A 220 -10.13 -5.08 -17.88
N LYS A 221 -9.71 -6.33 -17.66
CA LYS A 221 -10.14 -7.22 -16.57
C LYS A 221 -9.06 -7.44 -15.54
N GLU A 222 -7.83 -7.68 -15.99
CA GLU A 222 -6.68 -7.98 -15.13
C GLU A 222 -5.90 -6.72 -14.76
N GLU A 223 -5.59 -6.60 -13.47
CA GLU A 223 -4.82 -5.50 -12.91
C GLU A 223 -3.36 -5.58 -13.38
N ILE A 224 -2.94 -4.62 -14.21
CA ILE A 224 -1.58 -4.61 -14.76
C ILE A 224 -0.52 -4.22 -13.72
N PHE A 225 -0.83 -3.23 -12.85
CA PHE A 225 0.11 -2.65 -11.85
C PHE A 225 1.42 -2.06 -12.42
N GLY A 226 1.48 -1.87 -13.74
CA GLY A 226 2.56 -1.19 -14.45
C GLY A 226 2.13 0.16 -15.03
N PRO A 227 3.02 0.87 -15.74
CA PRO A 227 2.74 2.20 -16.30
C PRO A 227 1.89 2.11 -17.59
N VAL A 228 0.70 1.53 -17.50
CA VAL A 228 -0.19 1.21 -18.64
C VAL A 228 -1.59 1.78 -18.39
N MET A 229 -2.07 2.62 -19.30
CA MET A 229 -3.38 3.26 -19.23
C MET A 229 -4.31 2.72 -20.34
N GLN A 230 -5.50 2.25 -19.96
CA GLN A 230 -6.60 1.94 -20.86
C GLN A 230 -7.51 3.17 -21.01
N ILE A 231 -7.96 3.46 -22.24
CA ILE A 231 -8.93 4.51 -22.54
C ILE A 231 -10.14 3.91 -23.27
N MET A 232 -11.26 3.90 -22.55
CA MET A 232 -12.57 3.46 -23.02
C MET A 232 -13.47 4.68 -23.32
N LYS A 233 -14.61 4.45 -23.97
CA LYS A 233 -15.65 5.46 -24.24
C LYS A 233 -16.99 4.94 -23.70
N PHE A 234 -17.84 5.84 -23.22
CA PHE A 234 -19.23 5.57 -22.80
C PHE A 234 -20.16 6.68 -23.28
N LYS A 235 -21.48 6.51 -23.15
CA LYS A 235 -22.51 7.47 -23.58
C LYS A 235 -23.47 7.89 -22.46
N THR A 236 -23.83 7.00 -21.53
CA THR A 236 -24.76 7.32 -20.42
C THR A 236 -24.17 7.03 -19.05
N ILE A 237 -24.78 7.59 -18.01
CA ILE A 237 -24.37 7.36 -16.61
C ILE A 237 -24.66 5.91 -16.20
N ASP A 238 -25.83 5.38 -16.56
CA ASP A 238 -26.21 4.00 -16.24
C ASP A 238 -25.25 2.99 -16.89
N GLU A 239 -24.88 3.23 -18.15
CA GLU A 239 -23.90 2.42 -18.89
C GLU A 239 -22.54 2.39 -18.21
N VAL A 240 -22.00 3.54 -17.76
CA VAL A 240 -20.68 3.56 -17.11
C VAL A 240 -20.73 3.00 -15.68
N ILE A 241 -21.84 3.14 -14.96
CA ILE A 241 -22.04 2.48 -13.66
C ILE A 241 -22.06 0.96 -13.83
N GLU A 242 -22.84 0.43 -14.78
CA GLU A 242 -22.90 -1.00 -15.07
C GLU A 242 -21.52 -1.55 -15.42
N ARG A 243 -20.82 -0.90 -16.36
CA ARG A 243 -19.52 -1.35 -16.87
C ARG A 243 -18.41 -1.24 -15.83
N SER A 244 -18.34 -0.16 -15.06
CA SER A 244 -17.38 -0.05 -13.94
C SER A 244 -17.66 -1.07 -12.83
N ASN A 245 -18.93 -1.45 -12.61
CA ASN A 245 -19.28 -2.48 -11.64
C ASN A 245 -19.06 -3.91 -12.16
N ARG A 246 -18.92 -4.12 -13.48
CA ARG A 246 -18.67 -5.43 -14.13
C ARG A 246 -17.21 -5.89 -14.02
N SER A 247 -16.59 -5.66 -12.86
CA SER A 247 -15.26 -6.16 -12.47
C SER A 247 -15.36 -7.03 -11.22
N LEU A 248 -14.42 -7.98 -11.08
CA LEU A 248 -14.18 -8.71 -9.83
C LEU A 248 -13.61 -7.80 -8.73
N TYR A 249 -13.03 -6.67 -9.12
CA TYR A 249 -12.39 -5.70 -8.25
C TYR A 249 -13.33 -4.55 -7.85
N GLY A 250 -12.92 -3.82 -6.82
CA GLY A 250 -13.68 -2.72 -6.22
C GLY A 250 -12.86 -1.88 -5.24
N LEU A 251 -11.56 -1.66 -5.52
CA LEU A 251 -10.67 -0.94 -4.60
C LEU A 251 -11.02 0.56 -4.49
N ALA A 252 -10.95 1.28 -5.61
CA ALA A 252 -11.23 2.71 -5.67
C ALA A 252 -11.74 3.13 -7.06
N ALA A 253 -12.40 4.30 -7.13
CA ALA A 253 -12.84 4.93 -8.36
C ALA A 253 -12.71 6.47 -8.28
N ALA A 254 -12.73 7.14 -9.43
CA ALA A 254 -12.68 8.60 -9.52
C ALA A 254 -13.68 9.15 -10.54
N ILE A 255 -14.34 10.25 -10.20
CA ILE A 255 -15.38 10.90 -11.00
C ILE A 255 -14.95 12.34 -11.28
N PHE A 256 -14.87 12.74 -12.55
CA PHE A 256 -14.54 14.11 -12.94
C PHE A 256 -15.75 14.77 -13.61
N THR A 257 -16.40 15.71 -12.90
CA THR A 257 -17.65 16.36 -13.33
C THR A 257 -17.86 17.71 -12.63
N LYS A 258 -18.51 18.64 -13.32
CA LYS A 258 -19.00 19.92 -12.75
C LYS A 258 -20.47 19.86 -12.30
N ASN A 259 -21.20 18.80 -12.67
CA ASN A 259 -22.57 18.57 -12.23
C ASN A 259 -22.56 17.69 -10.97
N LEU A 260 -23.22 18.18 -9.90
CA LEU A 260 -23.25 17.55 -8.58
C LEU A 260 -24.15 16.30 -8.54
N ASP A 261 -25.30 16.34 -9.22
CA ASP A 261 -26.25 15.21 -9.26
C ASP A 261 -25.61 13.98 -9.89
N ASN A 262 -24.91 14.17 -11.02
CA ASN A 262 -24.08 13.16 -11.67
C ASN A 262 -22.97 12.64 -10.74
N ALA A 263 -22.34 13.54 -9.96
CA ALA A 263 -21.27 13.16 -9.04
C ALA A 263 -21.80 12.25 -7.91
N LEU A 264 -22.95 12.59 -7.33
CA LEU A 264 -23.59 11.81 -6.27
C LEU A 264 -24.18 10.49 -6.80
N MET A 265 -24.82 10.50 -7.97
CA MET A 265 -25.36 9.31 -8.63
C MET A 265 -24.25 8.31 -8.96
N LEU A 266 -23.14 8.77 -9.54
CA LEU A 266 -21.96 7.93 -9.79
C LEU A 266 -21.34 7.43 -8.48
N ALA A 267 -21.16 8.29 -7.47
CA ALA A 267 -20.52 7.91 -6.22
C ALA A 267 -21.35 6.94 -5.36
N GLN A 268 -22.67 6.92 -5.50
CA GLN A 268 -23.55 5.93 -4.86
C GLN A 268 -23.71 4.65 -5.70
N GLY A 269 -23.61 4.75 -7.03
CA GLY A 269 -23.74 3.60 -7.93
C GLY A 269 -22.48 2.74 -8.05
N LEU A 270 -21.29 3.31 -7.84
CA LEU A 270 -20.00 2.60 -7.99
C LEU A 270 -19.67 1.72 -6.78
N GLN A 271 -19.42 0.43 -7.02
CA GLN A 271 -19.06 -0.58 -6.03
C GLN A 271 -17.56 -0.53 -5.69
N ALA A 272 -17.10 0.59 -5.14
CA ALA A 272 -15.70 0.84 -4.82
C ALA A 272 -15.49 1.26 -3.34
N GLY A 273 -14.37 0.82 -2.76
CA GLY A 273 -14.00 1.08 -1.36
C GLY A 273 -13.67 2.54 -1.05
N SER A 274 -13.30 3.31 -2.06
CA SER A 274 -13.15 4.77 -2.01
C SER A 274 -13.55 5.38 -3.34
N VAL A 275 -14.35 6.45 -3.31
CA VAL A 275 -14.73 7.20 -4.52
C VAL A 275 -14.30 8.65 -4.39
N TRP A 276 -13.41 9.09 -5.28
CA TRP A 276 -12.97 10.48 -5.36
C TRP A 276 -13.82 11.28 -6.35
N ILE A 277 -14.07 12.55 -6.05
CA ILE A 277 -14.79 13.48 -6.94
C ILE A 277 -13.87 14.67 -7.25
N ASN A 278 -13.57 14.85 -8.53
CA ASN A 278 -12.63 15.85 -9.08
C ASN A 278 -11.19 15.76 -8.55
N CYS A 279 -10.79 14.60 -8.01
CA CYS A 279 -9.42 14.26 -7.63
C CYS A 279 -9.19 12.74 -7.81
N HIS A 280 -7.95 12.28 -7.59
CA HIS A 280 -7.54 10.86 -7.65
C HIS A 280 -6.35 10.66 -6.69
N ASN A 281 -6.16 9.44 -6.15
CA ASN A 281 -5.06 9.10 -5.23
C ASN A 281 -4.96 10.00 -3.98
N VAL A 282 -6.09 10.54 -3.51
CA VAL A 282 -6.14 11.29 -2.24
C VAL A 282 -6.37 10.29 -1.11
N PHE A 283 -5.27 9.70 -0.63
CA PHE A 283 -5.23 8.84 0.56
C PHE A 283 -4.80 9.67 1.77
N LEU A 284 -5.53 9.54 2.89
CA LEU A 284 -5.26 10.28 4.12
C LEU A 284 -5.54 9.37 5.32
N VAL A 285 -4.65 9.37 6.31
CA VAL A 285 -4.67 8.47 7.47
C VAL A 285 -5.96 8.53 8.31
N GLN A 286 -6.73 9.61 8.18
CA GLN A 286 -8.04 9.81 8.82
C GLN A 286 -9.19 9.02 8.17
N SER A 287 -9.04 8.60 6.91
CA SER A 287 -10.10 7.98 6.10
C SER A 287 -9.84 6.48 5.90
N PRO A 288 -10.85 5.61 6.00
CA PRO A 288 -10.67 4.18 5.74
C PRO A 288 -10.36 3.92 4.28
N PHE A 289 -9.54 2.91 4.01
CA PHE A 289 -9.19 2.41 2.69
C PHE A 289 -9.28 0.88 2.64
N GLY A 290 -9.34 0.28 1.45
CA GLY A 290 -9.57 -1.16 1.24
C GLY A 290 -10.86 -1.44 0.47
N GLY A 291 -10.90 -2.54 -0.27
CA GLY A 291 -11.84 -2.72 -1.37
C GLY A 291 -13.23 -3.27 -1.07
N PHE A 292 -14.04 -3.31 -2.12
CA PHE A 292 -15.15 -4.24 -2.28
C PHE A 292 -14.69 -5.48 -3.06
N LYS A 293 -15.45 -6.58 -2.98
CA LYS A 293 -15.25 -7.81 -3.75
C LYS A 293 -13.83 -8.40 -3.54
N GLU A 294 -13.12 -8.75 -4.61
CA GLU A 294 -11.79 -9.37 -4.55
C GLU A 294 -10.67 -8.37 -4.26
N SER A 295 -10.95 -7.06 -4.17
CA SER A 295 -9.98 -6.03 -3.79
C SER A 295 -9.71 -5.92 -2.28
N GLY A 296 -9.99 -6.97 -1.52
CA GLY A 296 -9.61 -7.09 -0.11
C GLY A 296 -10.79 -7.34 0.85
N ILE A 297 -10.45 -7.91 2.01
CA ILE A 297 -11.33 -8.09 3.16
C ILE A 297 -10.88 -7.10 4.24
N GLY A 298 -11.82 -6.49 4.96
CA GLY A 298 -11.52 -5.51 6.01
C GLY A 298 -11.17 -4.12 5.49
N ARG A 299 -10.60 -3.27 6.35
CA ARG A 299 -10.14 -1.91 6.01
C ARG A 299 -8.80 -1.56 6.65
N GLU A 300 -8.00 -0.78 5.94
CA GLU A 300 -6.80 -0.11 6.44
C GLU A 300 -7.05 1.39 6.67
N LEU A 301 -6.15 2.05 7.41
CA LEU A 301 -6.26 3.45 7.86
C LEU A 301 -7.49 3.75 8.74
N SER A 302 -7.54 4.97 9.28
CA SER A 302 -8.60 5.50 10.16
C SER A 302 -8.83 4.70 11.48
N GLU A 303 -9.98 4.92 12.12
CA GLU A 303 -10.48 4.08 13.21
C GLU A 303 -10.82 2.65 12.73
N TYR A 304 -11.27 2.49 11.48
CA TYR A 304 -11.76 1.19 10.98
C TYR A 304 -10.67 0.11 10.95
N ALA A 305 -9.42 0.45 10.62
CA ALA A 305 -8.31 -0.50 10.65
C ALA A 305 -7.98 -1.03 12.05
N LEU A 306 -8.38 -0.30 13.08
CA LEU A 306 -8.30 -0.81 14.44
C LEU A 306 -9.17 -2.06 14.57
N HIS A 307 -10.27 -2.23 13.82
CA HIS A 307 -11.06 -3.47 13.87
C HIS A 307 -10.35 -4.69 13.28
N GLU A 308 -9.64 -4.56 12.15
CA GLU A 308 -8.85 -5.68 11.59
C GLU A 308 -7.63 -6.01 12.45
N TYR A 309 -7.06 -4.99 13.09
CA TYR A 309 -6.05 -5.15 14.11
C TYR A 309 -6.62 -5.52 15.49
N THR A 310 -7.90 -5.93 15.58
CA THR A 310 -8.52 -6.29 16.87
C THR A 310 -9.49 -7.49 16.90
N GLU A 311 -9.78 -8.00 18.11
CA GLU A 311 -10.42 -9.30 18.42
C GLU A 311 -11.30 -9.21 19.69
N VAL A 312 -12.60 -9.51 19.58
CA VAL A 312 -13.67 -9.07 20.49
C VAL A 312 -14.06 -10.10 21.55
N LYS A 313 -13.58 -9.90 22.79
CA LYS A 313 -13.94 -10.73 23.96
C LYS A 313 -15.07 -10.14 24.81
N ASN A 314 -16.28 -10.71 24.74
CA ASN A 314 -17.35 -10.42 25.70
C ASN A 314 -17.03 -11.03 27.08
N ILE A 315 -17.03 -10.21 28.14
CA ILE A 315 -17.00 -10.66 29.54
C ILE A 315 -18.35 -10.36 30.18
N THR A 316 -19.13 -11.37 30.56
CA THR A 316 -20.46 -11.22 31.18
C THR A 316 -20.43 -11.59 32.67
N ILE A 317 -20.80 -10.66 33.55
CA ILE A 317 -20.78 -10.80 35.01
C ILE A 317 -22.21 -10.79 35.55
N ARG A 318 -22.58 -11.80 36.36
CA ARG A 318 -23.86 -11.81 37.09
C ARG A 318 -23.77 -10.87 38.29
N ILE A 319 -24.75 -9.98 38.44
CA ILE A 319 -24.88 -9.04 39.56
C ILE A 319 -26.13 -9.37 40.42
N PRO A 320 -26.25 -8.86 41.67
CA PRO A 320 -27.43 -9.13 42.51
C PRO A 320 -28.72 -8.52 41.95
N GLN A 321 -28.62 -7.29 41.42
CA GLN A 321 -29.72 -6.53 40.83
C GLN A 321 -29.16 -5.58 39.77
N LYS A 322 -29.80 -5.50 38.60
CA LYS A 322 -29.51 -4.46 37.59
C LYS A 322 -30.35 -3.22 37.90
N ASN A 323 -29.74 -2.05 37.80
CA ASN A 323 -30.43 -0.75 37.74
C ASN A 323 -30.07 -0.06 36.42
N SER A 324 -30.88 0.90 35.99
CA SER A 324 -30.71 1.73 34.80
C SER A 324 -30.00 3.04 35.12
#